data_AF-A0A372F861-F1
#
_entry.id   AF-A0A372F861-F1
#
_cell.length_a   1.000
_cell.length_b   1.000
_cell.length_c   1.000
_cell.angle_alpha   90.00
_cell.angle_beta   90.00
_cell.angle_gamma   90.00
#
_symmetry.space_group_name_H-M   'P 1'
#
loop_
_entity.id
_entity.type
_entity.pdbx_description
1 polymer ?
#
loop_
_entity_poly.entity_id
_entity_poly.type
_entity_poly.pdbx_seq_one_letter_code
_entity_poly.pdbx_strand_id
1 'polypeptide(L)'
;MKKKKKGILGFFDRFSKKVTKATGSPYAFVSAFIVIIIWAVSGPLFDFSDTWQLVINTGTTIITFMMVFIIQQSQNKDTVALQLKLNELIASSDKASNRLIDIEDLTEEELEKAKAFYRKLADLAEKEDDAFVSHSIEEATQKHEEKSSTQRRPKATDNKKEESNKKEATKATT
;
A
#
# COMPACT_ATOMS: atom_id res chain seq x y z
N MET A 1 -2.78 17.99 -39.59
CA MET A 1 -1.94 16.77 -39.47
C MET A 1 -2.35 15.77 -38.37
N LYS A 2 -3.57 15.82 -37.77
CA LYS A 2 -3.97 14.96 -36.64
C LYS A 2 -4.46 13.53 -36.99
N LYS A 3 -4.81 13.24 -38.26
CA LYS A 3 -5.33 11.93 -38.68
C LYS A 3 -4.26 10.83 -38.84
N LYS A 4 -3.01 11.16 -39.21
CA LYS A 4 -1.92 10.17 -39.40
C LYS A 4 -1.38 9.57 -38.09
N LYS A 5 -1.39 10.31 -36.96
CA LYS A 5 -0.88 9.83 -35.66
C LYS A 5 -1.69 8.67 -35.07
N LYS A 6 -3.02 8.65 -35.28
CA LYS A 6 -3.88 7.55 -34.81
C LYS A 6 -3.58 6.21 -35.50
N GLY A 7 -3.16 6.26 -36.77
CA GLY A 7 -2.81 5.05 -37.55
C GLY A 7 -1.56 4.35 -37.03
N ILE A 8 -0.47 5.11 -36.83
CA ILE A 8 0.81 4.56 -36.36
C ILE A 8 0.69 4.04 -34.92
N LEU A 9 0.06 4.80 -34.02
CA LEU A 9 -0.13 4.38 -32.62
C LEU A 9 -1.05 3.15 -32.51
N GLY A 10 -2.11 3.09 -33.33
CA GLY A 10 -3.02 1.95 -33.37
C GLY A 10 -2.39 0.70 -34.00
N PHE A 11 -1.53 0.87 -35.01
CA PHE A 11 -0.76 -0.22 -35.60
C PHE A 11 0.26 -0.78 -34.61
N PHE A 12 1.04 0.10 -33.97
CA PHE A 12 2.02 -0.28 -32.96
C PHE A 12 1.35 -1.00 -31.78
N ASP A 13 0.17 -0.55 -31.32
CA ASP A 13 -0.59 -1.27 -30.29
C ASP A 13 -0.93 -2.71 -30.68
N ARG A 14 -1.46 -2.89 -31.89
CA ARG A 14 -1.84 -4.23 -32.39
C ARG A 14 -0.64 -5.11 -32.60
N PHE A 15 0.45 -4.54 -33.13
CA PHE A 15 1.72 -5.23 -33.32
C PHE A 15 2.31 -5.66 -31.98
N SER A 16 2.47 -4.74 -31.03
CA SER A 16 3.03 -5.03 -29.70
C SER A 16 2.21 -6.09 -28.98
N LYS A 17 0.87 -6.01 -28.98
CA LYS A 17 0.01 -7.05 -28.39
C LYS A 17 0.22 -8.42 -29.03
N LYS A 18 0.35 -8.48 -30.36
CA LYS A 18 0.58 -9.74 -31.09
C LYS A 18 1.95 -10.30 -30.78
N VAL A 19 2.98 -9.45 -30.74
CA VAL A 19 4.36 -9.86 -30.39
C VAL A 19 4.41 -10.34 -28.94
N THR A 20 3.94 -9.56 -27.97
CA THR A 20 3.93 -9.95 -26.55
C THR A 20 3.18 -11.26 -26.32
N LYS A 21 2.02 -11.46 -26.98
CA LYS A 21 1.27 -12.72 -26.90
C LYS A 21 2.03 -13.89 -27.52
N ALA A 22 2.71 -13.67 -28.65
CA ALA A 22 3.52 -14.69 -29.29
C ALA A 22 4.73 -15.04 -28.41
N THR A 23 5.53 -14.06 -27.99
CA THR A 23 6.74 -14.25 -27.20
C THR A 23 6.48 -14.81 -25.80
N GLY A 24 5.30 -14.55 -25.22
CA GLY A 24 4.89 -15.11 -23.93
C GLY A 24 4.36 -16.55 -23.99
N SER A 25 4.21 -17.14 -25.18
CA SER A 25 3.70 -18.50 -25.34
C SER A 25 4.79 -19.56 -25.15
N PRO A 26 4.49 -20.73 -24.54
CA PRO A 26 5.42 -21.86 -24.44
C PRO A 26 6.02 -22.28 -25.80
N TYR A 27 5.23 -22.19 -26.87
CA TYR A 27 5.70 -22.52 -28.22
C TYR A 27 6.79 -21.57 -28.72
N ALA A 28 6.74 -20.28 -28.35
CA ALA A 28 7.78 -19.33 -28.72
C ALA A 28 9.10 -19.64 -28.00
N PHE A 29 9.03 -20.01 -26.72
CA PHE A 29 10.21 -20.44 -25.97
C PHE A 29 10.88 -21.66 -26.63
N VAL A 30 10.12 -22.70 -26.96
CA VAL A 30 10.64 -23.89 -27.65
C VAL A 30 11.25 -23.52 -29.00
N SER A 31 10.60 -22.65 -29.77
CA SER A 31 11.12 -22.21 -31.07
C SER A 31 12.43 -21.41 -30.93
N ALA A 32 12.54 -20.52 -29.95
CA ALA A 32 13.74 -19.75 -29.68
C ALA A 32 14.89 -20.66 -29.23
N PHE A 33 14.58 -21.67 -28.40
CA PHE A 33 15.55 -22.66 -27.97
C PHE A 33 16.10 -23.50 -29.13
N ILE A 34 15.23 -23.93 -30.06
CA ILE A 34 15.65 -24.62 -31.29
C ILE A 34 16.57 -23.74 -32.14
N VAL A 35 16.24 -22.45 -32.28
CA VAL A 35 17.10 -21.49 -33.03
C VAL A 35 18.48 -21.40 -32.40
N ILE A 36 18.58 -21.35 -31.06
CA ILE A 36 19.86 -21.34 -30.35
C ILE A 36 20.64 -22.63 -30.60
N ILE A 37 19.98 -23.79 -30.59
CA ILE A 37 20.63 -25.08 -30.89
C ILE A 37 21.16 -25.10 -32.33
N ILE A 38 20.35 -24.68 -33.31
CA ILE A 38 20.77 -24.63 -34.73
C ILE A 38 21.99 -23.73 -34.89
N TRP A 39 21.98 -22.55 -34.26
CA TRP A 39 23.11 -21.64 -34.26
C TRP A 39 24.36 -22.26 -33.62
N ALA A 40 24.22 -22.92 -32.47
CA ALA A 40 25.33 -23.58 -31.79
C ALA A 40 25.95 -24.70 -32.64
N VAL A 41 25.11 -25.51 -33.30
CA VAL A 41 25.54 -26.59 -34.21
C VAL A 41 26.17 -26.04 -35.48
N SER A 42 25.80 -24.83 -35.93
CA SER A 42 26.48 -24.18 -37.04
C SER A 42 27.86 -23.64 -36.66
N GLY A 43 28.17 -23.44 -35.36
CA GLY A 43 29.44 -22.90 -34.87
C GLY A 43 30.70 -23.63 -35.37
N PRO A 44 30.77 -24.97 -35.29
CA PRO A 44 31.88 -25.76 -35.83
C PRO A 44 32.10 -25.60 -37.35
N LEU A 45 31.08 -25.25 -38.14
CA LEU A 45 31.24 -24.99 -39.58
C LEU A 45 31.92 -23.65 -39.86
N PHE A 46 31.92 -22.74 -38.89
CA PHE A 46 32.50 -21.40 -39.00
C PHE A 46 33.69 -21.20 -38.04
N ASP A 47 34.28 -22.29 -37.53
CA ASP A 47 35.39 -22.29 -36.58
C ASP A 47 35.19 -21.39 -35.36
N PHE A 48 33.93 -21.18 -34.94
CA PHE A 48 33.56 -20.22 -33.88
C PHE A 48 34.14 -18.81 -34.12
N SER A 49 34.20 -18.39 -35.37
CA SER A 49 34.78 -17.10 -35.79
C SER A 49 34.19 -15.89 -35.07
N ASP A 50 34.97 -14.81 -35.01
CA ASP A 50 34.55 -13.54 -34.44
C ASP A 50 33.26 -13.01 -35.08
N THR A 51 33.06 -13.26 -36.38
CA THR A 51 31.83 -12.86 -37.09
C THR A 51 30.62 -13.68 -36.64
N TRP A 52 30.80 -14.99 -36.41
CA TRP A 52 29.73 -15.87 -35.92
C TRP A 52 29.26 -15.47 -34.52
N GLN A 53 30.18 -15.09 -33.62
CA GLN A 53 29.87 -14.55 -32.29
C GLN A 53 29.27 -13.14 -32.36
N LEU A 54 29.81 -12.27 -33.23
CA LEU A 54 29.33 -10.91 -33.40
C LEU A 54 27.86 -10.87 -33.82
N VAL A 55 27.44 -11.78 -34.71
CA VAL A 55 26.06 -11.84 -35.22
C VAL A 55 25.07 -12.10 -34.09
N ILE A 56 25.35 -13.04 -33.17
CA ILE A 56 24.40 -13.33 -32.08
C ILE A 56 24.40 -12.23 -31.02
N ASN A 57 25.56 -11.68 -30.67
CA ASN A 57 25.67 -10.63 -29.66
C ASN A 57 24.99 -9.35 -30.14
N THR A 58 25.25 -8.96 -31.40
CA THR A 58 24.65 -7.78 -32.01
C THR A 58 23.15 -7.97 -32.23
N GLY A 59 22.75 -9.12 -32.77
CA GLY A 59 21.35 -9.43 -33.05
C GLY A 59 20.50 -9.47 -31.79
N THR A 60 20.98 -10.15 -30.75
CA THR A 60 20.28 -10.24 -29.46
C THR A 60 20.18 -8.87 -28.80
N THR A 61 21.21 -8.03 -28.89
CA THR A 61 21.18 -6.67 -28.33
C THR A 61 20.10 -5.82 -29.02
N ILE A 62 20.03 -5.84 -30.35
CA ILE A 62 19.00 -5.11 -31.10
C ILE A 62 17.59 -5.62 -30.75
N ILE A 63 17.41 -6.94 -30.73
CA ILE A 63 16.12 -7.56 -30.37
C ILE A 63 15.73 -7.18 -28.95
N THR A 64 16.66 -7.26 -27.99
CA THR A 64 16.40 -6.94 -26.58
C THR A 64 16.04 -5.46 -26.42
N PHE A 65 16.78 -4.57 -27.07
CA PHE A 65 16.48 -3.13 -27.06
C PHE A 65 15.07 -2.87 -27.61
N MET A 66 14.71 -3.50 -28.74
CA MET A 66 13.37 -3.43 -29.30
C MET A 66 12.32 -4.04 -28.37
N MET A 67 12.63 -5.16 -27.71
CA MET A 67 11.75 -5.87 -26.81
C MET A 67 11.40 -5.05 -25.57
N VAL A 68 12.35 -4.29 -25.01
CA VAL A 68 12.10 -3.37 -23.90
C VAL A 68 10.99 -2.37 -24.27
N PHE A 69 11.03 -1.76 -25.45
CA PHE A 69 9.98 -0.84 -25.88
C PHE A 69 8.64 -1.53 -26.14
N ILE A 70 8.65 -2.74 -26.72
CA ILE A 70 7.42 -3.53 -26.94
C ILE A 70 6.76 -3.88 -25.61
N ILE A 71 7.55 -4.34 -24.64
CA ILE A 71 7.10 -4.69 -23.29
C ILE A 71 6.57 -3.44 -22.59
N GLN A 72 7.32 -2.33 -22.59
CA GLN A 72 6.88 -1.06 -21.98
C GLN A 72 5.56 -0.56 -22.58
N GLN A 73 5.38 -0.64 -23.90
CA GLN A 73 4.13 -0.26 -24.54
C GLN A 73 2.94 -1.13 -24.13
N SER A 74 3.16 -2.44 -24.00
CA SER A 74 2.13 -3.40 -23.57
C SER A 74 1.78 -3.14 -22.10
N GLN A 75 2.80 -3.06 -21.23
CA GLN A 75 2.65 -2.85 -19.81
C GLN A 75 1.96 -1.51 -19.50
N ASN A 76 2.35 -0.42 -20.16
CA ASN A 76 1.77 0.90 -19.91
C ASN A 76 0.23 0.92 -20.09
N LYS A 77 -0.30 0.15 -21.06
CA LYS A 77 -1.75 0.06 -21.27
C LYS A 77 -2.44 -0.83 -20.25
N ASP A 78 -1.80 -1.94 -19.89
CA ASP A 78 -2.34 -2.87 -18.91
C ASP A 78 -2.37 -2.24 -17.51
N THR A 79 -1.36 -1.43 -17.16
CA THR A 79 -1.32 -0.65 -15.90
C THR A 79 -2.50 0.31 -15.79
N VAL A 80 -2.77 1.12 -16.84
CA VAL A 80 -3.90 2.07 -16.84
C VAL A 80 -5.25 1.33 -16.75
N ALA A 81 -5.39 0.21 -17.46
CA ALA A 81 -6.62 -0.59 -17.38
C ALA A 81 -6.83 -1.20 -15.99
N LEU A 82 -5.75 -1.60 -15.31
CA LEU A 82 -5.78 -2.11 -13.95
C LEU A 82 -6.19 -1.00 -12.97
N GLN A 83 -5.57 0.18 -13.07
CA GLN A 83 -5.91 1.37 -12.28
C GLN A 83 -7.40 1.71 -12.38
N LEU A 84 -7.94 1.83 -13.59
CA LEU A 84 -9.36 2.12 -13.80
C LEU A 84 -10.30 1.05 -13.18
N LYS A 85 -9.94 -0.23 -13.29
CA LYS A 85 -10.73 -1.31 -12.67
C LYS A 85 -10.70 -1.23 -11.14
N LEU A 86 -9.55 -0.89 -10.55
CA LEU A 86 -9.45 -0.70 -9.10
C LEU A 86 -10.24 0.54 -8.65
N ASN A 87 -10.16 1.63 -9.41
CA ASN A 87 -10.90 2.86 -9.09
C ASN A 87 -12.41 2.63 -9.11
N GLU A 88 -12.93 1.87 -10.09
CA GLU A 88 -14.34 1.47 -10.11
C GLU A 88 -14.72 0.60 -8.89
N LEU A 89 -13.88 -0.36 -8.51
CA LEU A 89 -14.12 -1.21 -7.33
C LEU A 89 -14.12 -0.39 -6.02
N ILE A 90 -13.19 0.55 -5.87
CA ILE A 90 -13.13 1.46 -4.72
C ILE A 90 -14.36 2.38 -4.69
N ALA A 91 -14.72 2.97 -5.83
CA ALA A 91 -15.88 3.86 -5.94
C ALA A 91 -17.21 3.13 -5.68
N SER A 92 -17.32 1.86 -6.04
CA SER A 92 -18.52 1.03 -5.81
C SER A 92 -18.65 0.50 -4.37
N SER A 93 -17.62 0.67 -3.54
CA SER A 93 -17.60 0.18 -2.16
C SER A 93 -17.98 1.28 -1.19
N ASP A 94 -19.16 1.19 -0.56
CA ASP A 94 -19.69 2.17 0.40
C ASP A 94 -18.80 2.42 1.64
N LYS A 95 -17.84 1.52 1.90
CA LYS A 95 -16.89 1.60 3.04
C LYS A 95 -15.48 2.01 2.63
N ALA A 96 -15.18 2.08 1.33
CA ALA A 96 -13.87 2.47 0.87
C ALA A 96 -13.78 4.01 0.78
N SER A 97 -12.66 4.57 1.22
CA SER A 97 -12.47 6.02 1.15
C SER A 97 -12.13 6.43 -0.28
N ASN A 98 -12.98 7.25 -0.90
CA ASN A 98 -12.76 7.84 -2.23
C ASN A 98 -11.42 8.59 -2.36
N ARG A 99 -10.71 8.85 -1.25
CA ARG A 99 -9.35 9.43 -1.25
C ARG A 99 -8.31 8.52 -1.92
N LEU A 100 -8.58 7.23 -2.08
CA LEU A 100 -7.66 6.28 -2.73
C LEU A 100 -7.89 6.15 -4.25
N ILE A 101 -8.93 6.79 -4.78
CA ILE A 101 -9.19 6.87 -6.22
C ILE A 101 -8.11 7.74 -6.87
N ASP A 102 -7.58 7.28 -8.01
CA ASP A 102 -6.53 7.96 -8.79
C ASP A 102 -5.26 8.27 -7.97
N ILE A 103 -4.93 7.42 -6.99
CA ILE A 103 -3.76 7.59 -6.12
C ILE A 103 -2.43 7.64 -6.89
N GLU A 104 -2.37 7.02 -8.06
CA GLU A 104 -1.23 7.01 -8.97
C GLU A 104 -0.88 8.39 -9.55
N ASP A 105 -1.84 9.32 -9.59
CA ASP A 105 -1.67 10.64 -10.17
C ASP A 105 -1.30 11.70 -9.12
N LEU A 106 -1.26 11.30 -7.83
CA LEU A 106 -0.85 12.18 -6.75
C LEU A 106 0.64 12.54 -6.85
N THR A 107 0.96 13.78 -6.44
CA THR A 107 2.35 14.16 -6.21
C THR A 107 2.94 13.38 -5.04
N GLU A 108 4.27 13.29 -4.95
CA GLU A 108 4.95 12.58 -3.85
C GLU A 108 4.51 13.12 -2.47
N GLU A 109 4.37 14.44 -2.33
CA GLU A 109 3.91 15.05 -1.08
C GLU A 109 2.48 14.68 -0.71
N GLU A 110 1.59 14.59 -1.70
CA GLU A 110 0.20 14.18 -1.50
C GLU A 110 0.09 12.69 -1.17
N LEU A 111 0.91 11.86 -1.82
CA LEU A 111 1.00 10.43 -1.56
C LEU A 111 1.48 10.15 -0.13
N GLU A 112 2.50 10.88 0.35
CA GLU A 112 2.98 10.75 1.73
C GLU A 112 1.93 11.19 2.76
N LYS A 113 1.17 12.26 2.48
CA LYS A 113 0.04 12.67 3.34
C LYS A 113 -1.05 11.59 3.39
N ALA A 114 -1.37 10.98 2.25
CA ALA A 114 -2.35 9.89 2.19
C ALA A 114 -1.86 8.67 2.97
N LYS A 115 -0.60 8.23 2.78
CA LYS A 115 0.02 7.13 3.55
C LYS A 115 -0.01 7.41 5.05
N ALA A 116 0.35 8.61 5.49
CA ALA A 116 0.36 9.00 6.90
C ALA A 116 -1.04 8.92 7.53
N PHE A 117 -2.07 9.34 6.79
CA PHE A 117 -3.46 9.23 7.24
C PHE A 117 -3.90 7.76 7.43
N TYR A 118 -3.64 6.89 6.45
CA TYR A 118 -4.01 5.47 6.55
C TYR A 118 -3.20 4.72 7.62
N ARG A 119 -1.93 5.06 7.78
CA ARG A 119 -1.10 4.50 8.86
C ARG A 119 -1.68 4.86 10.22
N LYS A 120 -2.06 6.12 10.42
CA LYS A 120 -2.73 6.56 11.65
C LYS A 120 -4.07 5.84 11.87
N LEU A 121 -4.83 5.58 10.81
CA LEU A 121 -6.07 4.81 10.88
C LEU A 121 -5.82 3.35 11.29
N ALA A 122 -4.79 2.71 10.75
CA ALA A 122 -4.37 1.36 11.13
C ALA A 122 -3.92 1.32 12.59
N ASP A 123 -3.09 2.27 13.02
CA ASP A 123 -2.63 2.39 14.42
C ASP A 123 -3.82 2.59 15.40
N LEU A 124 -4.85 3.33 14.98
CA LEU A 124 -6.06 3.52 15.77
C LEU A 124 -6.91 2.24 15.83
N ALA A 125 -7.05 1.52 14.72
CA ALA A 125 -7.78 0.25 14.68
C ALA A 125 -7.08 -0.83 15.51
N GLU A 126 -5.74 -0.90 15.47
CA GLU A 126 -4.94 -1.80 16.31
C GLU A 126 -5.10 -1.46 17.80
N LYS A 127 -5.08 -0.16 18.15
CA LYS A 127 -5.32 0.28 19.53
C LYS A 127 -6.75 0.05 20.01
N GLU A 128 -7.74 0.13 19.12
CA GLU A 128 -9.13 -0.23 19.47
C GLU A 128 -9.27 -1.74 19.68
N ASP A 129 -8.64 -2.57 18.84
CA ASP A 129 -8.61 -4.02 19.00
C ASP A 129 -7.91 -4.43 20.31
N ASP A 130 -6.77 -3.80 20.63
CA ASP A 130 -6.07 -3.94 21.92
C ASP A 130 -6.89 -3.38 23.10
N ALA A 131 -7.66 -2.30 22.90
CA ALA A 131 -8.53 -1.75 23.95
C ALA A 131 -9.76 -2.63 24.22
N PHE A 132 -10.16 -3.50 23.28
CA PHE A 132 -11.13 -4.57 23.50
C PHE A 132 -10.53 -5.79 24.22
N VAL A 133 -9.20 -5.87 24.37
CA VAL A 133 -8.54 -6.76 25.33
C VAL A 133 -8.60 -6.11 26.71
N SER A 134 -9.74 -6.33 27.37
CA SER A 134 -9.93 -6.15 28.82
C SER A 134 -8.61 -6.36 29.60
N HIS A 135 -8.02 -5.29 30.13
CA HIS A 135 -7.15 -5.39 31.32
C HIS A 135 -7.83 -6.36 32.28
N SER A 136 -7.10 -7.36 32.80
CA SER A 136 -7.69 -8.39 33.64
C SER A 136 -8.48 -7.73 34.76
N ILE A 137 -9.63 -8.31 35.14
CA ILE A 137 -10.44 -7.78 36.25
C ILE A 137 -9.57 -7.53 37.50
N GLU A 138 -8.50 -8.33 37.66
CA GLU A 138 -7.40 -8.16 38.62
C GLU A 138 -6.79 -6.74 38.64
N GLU A 139 -6.42 -6.17 37.48
CA GLU A 139 -5.79 -4.84 37.37
C GLU A 139 -6.77 -3.71 37.66
N ALA A 140 -8.03 -3.88 37.26
CA ALA A 140 -9.11 -2.95 37.57
C ALA A 140 -9.46 -2.96 39.07
N THR A 141 -9.47 -4.14 39.71
CA THR A 141 -9.66 -4.28 41.15
C THR A 141 -8.49 -3.73 41.96
N GLN A 142 -7.24 -3.94 41.52
CA GLN A 142 -6.06 -3.46 42.25
C GLN A 142 -5.98 -1.93 42.29
N LYS A 143 -6.27 -1.24 41.18
CA LYS A 143 -6.38 0.23 41.16
C LYS A 143 -7.54 0.75 42.03
N HIS A 144 -8.62 -0.02 42.16
CA HIS A 144 -9.75 0.33 43.04
C HIS A 144 -9.42 0.09 44.52
N GLU A 145 -8.67 -0.96 44.83
CA GLU A 145 -8.17 -1.27 46.18
C GLU A 145 -7.10 -0.27 46.64
N GLU A 146 -6.16 0.12 45.78
CA GLU A 146 -5.16 1.17 46.05
C GLU A 146 -5.81 2.53 46.30
N LYS A 147 -6.85 2.90 45.53
CA LYS A 147 -7.65 4.10 45.79
C LYS A 147 -8.45 3.99 47.09
N SER A 148 -9.01 2.82 47.41
CA SER A 148 -9.79 2.61 48.65
C SER A 148 -8.91 2.59 49.92
N SER A 149 -7.67 2.12 49.81
CA SER A 149 -6.71 2.03 50.92
C SER A 149 -5.99 3.35 51.18
N THR A 150 -5.73 4.15 50.13
CA THR A 150 -5.14 5.50 50.27
C THR A 150 -6.14 6.51 50.84
N GLN A 151 -7.45 6.26 50.69
CA GLN A 151 -8.52 7.14 51.21
C GLN A 151 -9.09 6.71 52.57
N ARG A 152 -8.37 5.89 53.35
CA ARG A 152 -8.64 5.67 54.78
C ARG A 152 -7.66 6.44 55.67
N ARG A 153 -7.60 7.77 55.52
CA ARG A 153 -7.26 8.65 56.66
C ARG A 153 -8.56 9.00 57.37
N PRO A 154 -8.73 8.72 58.68
CA PRO A 154 -9.98 8.96 59.36
C PRO A 154 -10.18 10.48 59.54
N LYS A 155 -11.23 11.04 58.93
CA LYS A 155 -11.88 12.25 59.45
C LYS A 155 -12.86 11.82 60.55
N ALA A 156 -12.31 11.53 61.74
CA ALA A 156 -13.02 11.73 63.01
C ALA A 156 -12.36 12.99 63.60
N THR A 157 -13.04 14.08 63.94
CA THR A 157 -14.36 14.17 64.54
C THR A 157 -14.91 15.56 64.19
N ASP A 158 -16.12 15.54 63.67
CA ASP A 158 -16.93 16.71 63.38
C ASP A 158 -17.44 17.34 64.70
N ASN A 159 -17.64 18.66 64.67
CA ASN A 159 -18.68 19.38 65.40
C ASN A 159 -18.93 19.06 66.89
N LYS A 160 -18.29 19.82 67.80
CA LYS A 160 -18.90 20.16 69.10
C LYS A 160 -18.51 21.51 69.71
N LYS A 161 -17.97 22.46 68.93
CA LYS A 161 -17.63 23.82 69.43
C LYS A 161 -18.45 24.96 68.83
N GLU A 162 -19.29 24.71 67.84
CA GLU A 162 -20.12 25.77 67.23
C GLU A 162 -21.51 25.92 67.88
N GLU A 163 -21.96 24.94 68.66
CA GLU A 163 -23.28 25.00 69.33
C GLU A 163 -23.24 25.61 70.75
N SER A 164 -22.06 25.78 71.35
CA SER A 164 -21.94 26.50 72.63
C SER A 164 -21.94 28.02 72.47
N ASN A 165 -21.55 28.55 71.30
CA ASN A 165 -21.40 29.99 71.10
C ASN A 165 -22.71 30.71 70.72
N LYS A 166 -23.81 29.97 70.47
CA LYS A 166 -25.12 30.55 70.13
C LYS A 166 -26.08 30.67 71.31
N LYS A 167 -25.78 30.04 72.46
CA LYS A 167 -26.59 30.12 73.69
C LYS A 167 -26.15 31.22 74.67
N GLU A 168 -24.98 31.83 74.50
CA GLU A 168 -24.55 32.99 75.31
C GLU A 168 -24.94 34.35 74.70
N ALA A 169 -25.05 34.45 73.36
CA ALA A 169 -25.42 35.70 72.70
C ALA A 169 -26.92 36.07 72.79
N THR A 170 -27.78 35.19 73.32
CA THR A 170 -29.23 35.44 73.51
C THR A 170 -29.63 35.76 74.95
N LYS A 171 -28.67 35.89 75.89
CA LYS A 171 -28.93 36.27 77.30
C LYS A 171 -28.39 37.65 77.71
N ALA A 172 -27.84 38.44 76.79
CA ALA A 172 -27.27 39.76 77.09
C ALA A 172 -28.04 40.95 76.46
N THR A 173 -29.36 40.81 76.22
CA THR A 173 -30.23 41.94 75.84
C THR A 173 -31.59 41.84 76.53
N THR A 174 -31.55 41.61 77.84
CA THR A 174 -32.64 41.94 78.78
C THR A 174 -32.01 42.44 80.06
#